data_AF-K2NTC5-F1
#
_entry.id   AF-K2NTC5-F1
#
_cell.length_a   1.000
_cell.length_b   1.000
_cell.length_c   1.000
_cell.angle_alpha   90.00
_cell.angle_beta   90.00
_cell.angle_gamma   90.00
#
_symmetry.space_group_name_H-M   'P 1'
#
loop_
_entity.id
_entity.type
_entity.pdbx_description
1 polymer ?
#
loop_
_entity_poly.entity_id
_entity_poly.type
_entity_poly.pdbx_seq_one_letter_code
_entity_poly.pdbx_strand_id
1 'polypeptide(L)'
;GIEGDNRNVMLVTLPVYADKAGTGDNRKGKLHLWLTDNTHIVDIGPVSGNDDAAASSLLYKSGDGNNNKEELIALYEKKKADEETPSLGMVSVLLTAQLQRVKEVLKTWKEVDERVSQLCLSESDEKDRPTVTPCSSTFNITDGLVGFLSGNFSDGIWKDEYLGVNATINKGTEEATAAVTAAKGPPDGVTFRGAWAEWPVGKQGENQLYHFANYNVTLVATVSIDGVPEGSIPLMGVKMNGDENKVLLGLSYNKKKISGRYCAM
;
A
#
# COMPACT_ATOMS: atom_id res chain seq x y z
N GLY A 1 8.43 -3.92 27.30
CA GLY A 1 7.60 -2.72 27.51
C GLY A 1 8.30 -1.59 26.80
N ILE A 2 7.68 -1.03 25.76
CA ILE A 2 8.32 -0.01 24.91
C ILE A 2 7.72 1.34 25.27
N GLU A 3 8.53 2.10 25.98
CA GLU A 3 8.35 3.49 26.35
C GLU A 3 8.83 4.34 25.16
N GLY A 4 7.95 5.19 24.60
CA GLY A 4 8.34 6.27 23.67
C GLY A 4 8.29 5.95 22.17
N ASP A 5 7.14 5.53 21.65
CA ASP A 5 6.96 5.16 20.24
C ASP A 5 6.68 6.38 19.34
N ASN A 6 7.62 7.32 19.28
CA ASN A 6 7.55 8.44 18.34
C ASN A 6 7.98 7.95 16.95
N ARG A 7 7.01 7.52 16.13
CA ARG A 7 7.24 7.16 14.71
C ARG A 7 7.71 8.40 13.95
N ASN A 8 8.92 8.34 13.39
CA ASN A 8 9.42 9.39 12.52
C ASN A 8 8.78 9.26 11.13
N VAL A 9 8.31 10.39 10.59
CA VAL A 9 7.61 10.42 9.32
C VAL A 9 8.06 11.60 8.47
N MET A 10 7.88 11.46 7.16
CA MET A 10 8.10 12.49 6.18
C MET A 10 6.77 12.86 5.51
N LEU A 11 6.52 14.18 5.40
CA LEU A 11 5.42 14.74 4.64
C LEU A 11 5.98 15.33 3.35
N VAL A 12 5.39 14.97 2.22
CA VAL A 12 5.82 15.44 0.90
C VAL A 12 4.60 15.97 0.15
N THR A 13 4.78 17.04 -0.61
CA THR A 13 3.77 17.48 -1.58
C THR A 13 4.27 17.18 -2.99
N LEU A 14 3.48 16.46 -3.77
CA LEU A 14 3.81 16.11 -5.16
C LEU A 14 2.60 16.40 -6.06
N PRO A 15 2.82 16.93 -7.27
CA PRO A 15 1.76 17.08 -8.25
C PRO A 15 1.30 15.71 -8.74
N VAL A 16 -0.01 15.51 -8.78
CA VAL A 16 -0.69 14.39 -9.40
C VAL A 16 -1.38 14.91 -10.65
N TYR A 17 -1.02 14.36 -11.81
CA TYR A 17 -1.57 14.80 -13.09
C TYR A 17 -2.78 13.94 -13.45
N ALA A 18 -3.88 14.60 -13.82
CA ALA A 18 -5.03 13.89 -14.37
C ALA A 18 -4.74 13.41 -15.79
N ASP A 19 -4.94 12.12 -16.06
CA ASP A 19 -4.92 11.58 -17.41
C ASP A 19 -6.09 12.18 -18.21
N LYS A 20 -5.78 12.97 -19.24
CA LYS A 20 -6.77 13.35 -20.25
C LYS A 20 -6.67 12.41 -21.43
N ALA A 21 -7.77 11.71 -21.71
CA ALA A 21 -8.01 11.14 -23.03
C ALA A 21 -8.14 12.30 -24.04
N GLY A 22 -7.15 12.44 -24.93
CA GLY A 22 -7.23 13.29 -26.11
C GLY A 22 -6.84 14.76 -25.93
N THR A 23 -5.83 15.17 -26.70
CA THR A 23 -5.43 16.55 -27.08
C THR A 23 -4.89 17.50 -26.00
N GLY A 24 -3.58 17.81 -26.11
CA GLY A 24 -2.98 19.09 -25.70
C GLY A 24 -2.05 19.04 -24.48
N ASP A 25 -0.81 19.49 -24.67
CA ASP A 25 0.39 19.49 -23.79
C ASP A 25 0.28 20.13 -22.38
N ASN A 26 -0.91 20.51 -21.91
CA ASN A 26 -1.08 21.21 -20.63
C ASN A 26 -1.86 20.37 -19.61
N ARG A 27 -1.21 19.33 -19.06
CA ARG A 27 -1.74 18.57 -17.92
C ARG A 27 -1.64 19.42 -16.66
N LYS A 28 -2.79 19.78 -16.08
CA LYS A 28 -2.83 20.48 -14.79
C LYS A 28 -2.44 19.52 -13.67
N GLY A 29 -1.37 19.84 -12.95
CA GLY A 29 -0.91 19.09 -11.78
C GLY A 29 -1.65 19.57 -10.54
N LYS A 30 -2.34 18.65 -9.86
CA LYS A 30 -2.95 18.93 -8.56
C LYS A 30 -1.98 18.49 -7.47
N LEU A 31 -1.57 19.38 -6.58
CA LEU A 31 -0.71 18.99 -5.46
C LEU A 31 -1.48 18.10 -4.49
N HIS A 32 -0.90 16.96 -4.16
CA HIS A 32 -1.36 16.06 -3.12
C HIS A 32 -0.36 16.03 -1.97
N LEU A 33 -0.85 15.83 -0.75
CA LEU A 33 -0.03 15.58 0.43
C LEU A 33 0.16 14.07 0.57
N TRP A 34 1.41 13.64 0.68
CA TRP A 34 1.82 12.26 0.88
C TRP A 34 2.47 12.11 2.24
N LEU A 35 2.19 10.98 2.91
CA LEU A 35 2.79 10.59 4.18
C LEU A 35 3.61 9.31 3.98
N THR A 36 4.80 9.28 4.55
CA THR A 36 5.63 8.06 4.59
C THR A 36 6.47 7.97 5.86
N ASP A 37 6.68 6.75 6.35
CA ASP A 37 7.66 6.42 7.40
C ASP A 37 8.92 5.73 6.81
N ASN A 38 9.17 5.94 5.51
CA ASN A 38 10.20 5.26 4.69
C ASN A 38 9.86 3.82 4.30
N THR A 39 8.74 3.26 4.77
CA THR A 39 8.27 1.91 4.43
C THR A 39 6.90 1.99 3.76
N HIS A 40 5.93 2.58 4.46
CA HIS A 40 4.56 2.80 4.02
C HIS A 40 4.46 4.15 3.31
N ILE A 41 3.62 4.23 2.28
CA ILE A 41 3.34 5.48 1.56
C ILE A 41 1.82 5.59 1.40
N VAL A 42 1.24 6.72 1.81
CA VAL A 42 -0.21 6.97 1.72
C VAL A 42 -0.46 8.36 1.14
N ASP A 43 -1.38 8.42 0.18
CA ASP A 43 -1.94 9.69 -0.30
C ASP A 43 -2.96 10.21 0.72
N ILE A 44 -2.62 11.29 1.42
CA ILE A 44 -3.52 11.95 2.38
C ILE A 44 -4.62 12.72 1.63
N GLY A 45 -4.32 13.15 0.41
CA GLY A 45 -5.25 13.78 -0.52
C GLY A 45 -4.83 15.17 -1.00
N PRO A 46 -5.73 15.85 -1.74
CA PRO A 46 -5.40 17.07 -2.45
C PRO A 46 -5.14 18.26 -1.51
N VAL A 47 -4.23 19.13 -1.94
CA VAL A 47 -3.79 20.38 -1.29
C VAL A 47 -4.18 21.61 -2.11
N SER A 48 -3.91 21.60 -3.43
CA SER A 48 -4.16 22.76 -4.31
C SER A 48 -5.59 22.82 -4.87
N GLY A 49 -6.49 21.91 -4.46
CA GLY A 49 -7.87 21.86 -4.94
C GLY A 49 -7.97 21.64 -6.46
N ASN A 50 -8.28 22.70 -7.20
CA ASN A 50 -8.34 22.71 -8.67
C ASN A 50 -7.24 23.55 -9.32
N ASP A 51 -6.36 24.14 -8.52
CA ASP A 51 -5.26 24.97 -8.99
C ASP A 51 -4.14 24.09 -9.54
N ASP A 52 -3.60 24.53 -10.68
CA ASP A 52 -2.42 23.94 -11.30
C ASP A 52 -1.16 24.44 -10.57
N ALA A 53 -0.45 23.52 -9.93
CA ALA A 53 0.65 23.82 -9.05
C ALA A 53 1.72 22.71 -9.11
N ALA A 54 2.99 23.09 -9.26
CA ALA A 54 4.11 22.16 -9.26
C ALA A 54 5.11 22.42 -8.12
N ALA A 55 5.30 23.69 -7.74
CA ALA A 55 6.16 24.07 -6.62
C ALA A 55 5.37 24.33 -5.32
N SER A 56 5.87 23.80 -4.21
CA SER A 56 5.29 23.98 -2.88
C SER A 56 6.34 23.93 -1.76
N SER A 57 5.94 24.42 -0.60
CA SER A 57 6.64 24.31 0.67
C SER A 57 5.65 23.94 1.76
N LEU A 58 6.05 23.02 2.64
CA LEU A 58 5.28 22.61 3.81
C LEU A 58 5.93 23.14 5.08
N LEU A 59 5.12 23.67 5.98
CA LEU A 59 5.53 24.05 7.32
C LEU A 59 4.67 23.32 8.33
N TYR A 60 5.30 22.49 9.14
CA TYR A 60 4.69 21.91 10.33
C TYR A 60 5.09 22.75 11.55
N LYS A 61 4.10 23.27 12.25
CA LYS A 61 4.27 24.01 13.50
C LYS A 61 3.79 23.12 14.64
N SER A 62 4.74 22.63 15.44
CA SER A 62 4.43 21.98 16.71
C SER A 62 3.79 22.99 17.67
N GLY A 63 2.83 22.54 18.47
CA GLY A 63 2.35 23.33 19.61
C GLY A 63 3.48 23.62 20.59
N ASP A 64 3.43 24.77 21.25
CA ASP A 64 4.31 25.14 22.38
C ASP A 64 3.47 25.12 23.66
N GLY A 65 4.09 24.93 24.83
CA GLY A 65 3.51 24.57 26.13
C GLY A 65 2.38 25.45 26.70
N ASN A 66 1.96 26.50 25.99
CA ASN A 66 0.77 27.29 26.31
C ASN A 66 -0.39 27.15 25.29
N ASN A 67 -0.13 26.63 24.09
CA ASN A 67 -1.11 26.37 23.03
C ASN A 67 -0.77 25.05 22.32
N ASN A 68 -1.45 23.97 22.70
CA ASN A 68 -1.29 22.61 22.13
C ASN A 68 -1.82 22.47 20.69
N LYS A 69 -1.81 23.53 19.88
CA LYS A 69 -2.39 23.54 18.54
C LYS A 69 -1.29 23.32 17.52
N GLU A 70 -1.21 22.08 17.05
CA GLU A 70 -0.37 21.71 15.91
C GLU A 70 -1.02 22.20 14.61
N GLU A 71 -0.21 22.76 13.72
CA GLU A 71 -0.68 23.33 12.45
C GLU A 71 0.21 22.82 11.31
N LEU A 72 -0.43 22.40 10.21
CA LEU A 72 0.25 22.08 8.96
C LEU A 72 -0.17 23.11 7.92
N ILE A 73 0.78 23.81 7.33
CA ILE A 73 0.54 24.87 6.36
C ILE A 73 1.27 24.50 5.07
N ALA A 74 0.57 24.63 3.94
CA ALA A 74 1.17 24.54 2.62
C ALA A 74 1.19 25.92 1.97
N LEU A 75 2.35 26.29 1.44
CA LEU A 75 2.54 27.44 0.56
C LEU A 75 2.87 26.90 -0.83
N TYR A 76 2.07 27.23 -1.85
CA TYR A 76 2.28 26.72 -3.21
C TYR A 76 2.10 27.79 -4.28
N GLU A 77 2.72 27.55 -5.43
CA GLU A 77 2.55 28.38 -6.63
C GLU A 77 1.18 28.11 -7.26
N LYS A 78 0.49 29.15 -7.69
CA LYS A 78 -0.75 29.04 -8.46
C LYS A 78 -0.51 29.60 -9.84
N LYS A 79 -0.56 28.74 -10.86
CA LYS A 79 -0.53 29.15 -12.26
C LYS A 79 -1.93 29.58 -12.70
N LYS A 80 -2.04 30.77 -13.31
CA LYS A 80 -3.25 31.15 -14.06
C LYS A 80 -3.22 30.49 -15.43
N ALA A 81 -4.35 29.91 -15.83
CA ALA A 81 -4.44 29.07 -17.02
C ALA A 81 -4.60 29.85 -18.36
N ASP A 82 -4.79 31.17 -18.34
CA ASP A 82 -5.29 31.95 -19.49
C ASP A 82 -4.50 33.24 -19.83
N GLU A 83 -3.22 33.37 -19.44
CA GLU A 83 -2.39 34.54 -19.82
C GLU A 83 -1.17 34.11 -20.66
N GLU A 84 -0.90 34.83 -21.77
CA GLU A 84 0.31 34.67 -22.62
C GLU A 84 1.63 34.72 -21.83
N THR A 85 1.60 35.31 -20.64
CA THR A 85 2.64 35.26 -19.62
C THR A 85 2.02 34.78 -18.30
N PRO A 86 2.32 33.57 -17.81
CA PRO A 86 1.73 33.08 -16.58
C PRO A 86 2.16 33.98 -15.40
N SER A 87 1.22 34.74 -14.84
CA SER A 87 1.44 35.40 -13.56
C SER A 87 1.43 34.33 -12.44
N LEU A 88 2.58 34.15 -11.79
CA LEU A 88 2.73 33.21 -10.67
C LEU A 88 2.21 33.88 -9.39
N GLY A 89 1.05 33.43 -8.91
CA GLY A 89 0.57 33.76 -7.57
C GLY A 89 1.11 32.77 -6.54
N MET A 90 1.16 33.16 -5.27
CA MET A 90 1.45 32.24 -4.16
C MET A 90 0.20 32.13 -3.28
N VAL A 91 -0.16 30.91 -2.90
CA VAL A 91 -1.32 30.61 -2.05
C VAL A 91 -0.85 29.89 -0.80
N SER A 92 -1.32 30.35 0.37
CA SER A 92 -1.12 29.69 1.65
C SER A 92 -2.41 29.04 2.11
N VAL A 93 -2.35 27.78 2.52
CA VAL A 93 -3.51 26.99 2.97
C VAL A 93 -3.17 26.28 4.27
N LEU A 94 -4.07 26.42 5.25
CA LEU A 94 -4.03 25.64 6.49
C LEU A 94 -4.66 24.25 6.24
N LEU A 95 -3.86 23.20 6.42
CA LEU A 95 -4.21 21.82 6.11
C LEU A 95 -4.76 21.07 7.32
N THR A 96 -5.75 21.64 8.02
CA THR A 96 -6.31 21.06 9.25
C THR A 96 -6.91 19.68 9.02
N ALA A 97 -7.67 19.50 7.94
CA ALA A 97 -8.30 18.21 7.64
C ALA A 97 -7.25 17.14 7.26
N GLN A 98 -6.24 17.51 6.48
CA GLN A 98 -5.16 16.61 6.09
C GLN A 98 -4.29 16.24 7.29
N LEU A 99 -3.98 17.19 8.19
CA LEU A 99 -3.26 16.89 9.44
C LEU A 99 -4.03 15.92 10.33
N GLN A 100 -5.36 16.06 10.41
CA GLN A 100 -6.21 15.12 11.12
C GLN A 100 -6.13 13.71 10.51
N ARG A 101 -6.20 13.61 9.16
CA ARG A 101 -6.03 12.34 8.45
C ARG A 101 -4.65 11.72 8.65
N VAL A 102 -3.57 12.52 8.67
CA VAL A 102 -2.22 12.03 9.00
C VAL A 102 -2.23 11.33 10.35
N LYS A 103 -2.82 11.94 11.38
CA LYS A 103 -2.91 11.32 12.72
C LYS A 103 -3.72 10.02 12.71
N GLU A 104 -4.80 9.97 11.95
CA GLU A 104 -5.61 8.76 11.78
C GLU A 104 -4.81 7.64 11.11
N VAL A 105 -4.09 7.93 10.03
CA VAL A 105 -3.22 6.96 9.34
C VAL A 105 -2.14 6.43 10.27
N LEU A 106 -1.46 7.30 11.04
CA LEU A 106 -0.43 6.88 11.99
C LEU A 106 -0.98 5.99 13.10
N LYS A 107 -2.19 6.29 13.59
CA LYS A 107 -2.89 5.43 14.53
C LYS A 107 -3.20 4.07 13.91
N THR A 108 -3.71 4.03 12.68
CA THR A 108 -3.99 2.78 11.96
C THR A 108 -2.72 1.95 11.77
N TRP A 109 -1.61 2.55 11.31
CA TRP A 109 -0.34 1.81 11.16
C TRP A 109 0.11 1.17 12.46
N LYS A 110 0.00 1.88 13.59
CA LYS A 110 0.32 1.34 14.91
C LYS A 110 -0.59 0.15 15.28
N GLU A 111 -1.89 0.26 15.08
CA GLU A 111 -2.85 -0.82 15.35
C GLU A 111 -2.57 -2.06 14.46
N VAL A 112 -2.14 -1.85 13.21
CA VAL A 112 -1.75 -2.93 12.31
C VAL A 112 -0.44 -3.57 12.78
N ASP A 113 0.57 -2.76 13.13
CA ASP A 113 1.85 -3.24 13.67
C ASP A 113 1.66 -4.10 14.92
N GLU A 114 0.78 -3.68 15.83
CA GLU A 114 0.41 -4.43 17.03
C GLU A 114 -0.21 -5.78 16.64
N ARG A 115 -1.19 -5.81 15.71
CA ARG A 115 -1.84 -7.05 15.25
C ARG A 115 -0.86 -8.01 14.57
N VAL A 116 -0.01 -7.51 13.67
CA VAL A 116 0.98 -8.34 12.96
C VAL A 116 1.99 -8.91 13.96
N SER A 117 2.40 -8.14 14.96
CA SER A 117 3.29 -8.61 16.02
C SER A 117 2.68 -9.78 16.83
N GLN A 118 1.36 -9.82 17.00
CA GLN A 118 0.67 -10.93 17.67
C GLN A 118 0.70 -12.24 16.86
N LEU A 119 0.85 -12.19 15.53
CA LEU A 119 0.99 -13.41 14.71
C LEU A 119 2.23 -14.23 15.10
N CYS A 120 3.17 -13.59 15.77
CA CYS A 120 4.40 -14.19 16.24
C CYS A 120 4.37 -14.68 17.70
N LEU A 121 3.31 -14.38 18.45
CA LEU A 121 3.15 -14.84 19.82
C LEU A 121 2.52 -16.24 19.85
N SER A 122 3.30 -17.24 19.46
CA SER A 122 2.94 -18.64 19.76
C SER A 122 3.56 -19.04 21.11
N GLU A 123 2.71 -19.29 22.12
CA GLU A 123 3.08 -19.82 23.45
C GLU A 123 3.61 -21.27 23.43
N SER A 124 3.82 -21.90 22.27
CA SER A 124 4.26 -23.29 22.20
C SER A 124 5.79 -23.41 22.29
N ASP A 125 6.22 -23.76 23.50
CA ASP A 125 7.45 -24.45 23.92
C ASP A 125 8.78 -23.65 23.87
N GLU A 126 9.02 -22.91 24.97
CA GLU A 126 10.27 -22.21 25.33
C GLU A 126 11.55 -23.06 25.26
N LYS A 127 11.47 -24.40 25.17
CA LYS A 127 12.64 -25.26 25.42
C LYS A 127 13.43 -25.72 24.20
N ASP A 128 12.90 -25.60 22.97
CA ASP A 128 13.57 -26.17 21.77
C ASP A 128 13.55 -25.26 20.52
N ARG A 129 13.46 -23.93 20.68
CA ARG A 129 13.51 -23.03 19.51
C ARG A 129 14.94 -22.83 18.99
N PRO A 130 15.19 -23.07 17.68
CA PRO A 130 16.36 -22.51 17.00
C PRO A 130 16.42 -20.99 17.19
N THR A 131 17.60 -20.44 17.46
CA THR A 131 17.82 -19.00 17.71
C THR A 131 17.47 -18.09 16.52
N VAL A 132 17.14 -18.66 15.37
CA VAL A 132 16.84 -17.96 14.11
C VAL A 132 15.50 -18.48 13.54
N THR A 133 14.45 -18.45 14.34
CA THR A 133 13.10 -18.81 13.89
C THR A 133 12.29 -17.53 13.70
N PRO A 134 11.40 -17.43 12.69
CA PRO A 134 10.40 -16.36 12.65
C PRO A 134 9.74 -16.29 14.02
N CYS A 135 9.64 -15.08 14.58
CA CYS A 135 9.07 -14.83 15.91
C CYS A 135 10.02 -15.06 17.12
N SER A 136 11.34 -14.98 16.93
CA SER A 136 12.28 -14.77 18.03
C SER A 136 12.13 -13.37 18.63
N SER A 137 12.58 -13.19 19.88
CA SER A 137 12.60 -11.86 20.53
C SER A 137 13.51 -10.83 19.84
N THR A 138 14.37 -11.29 18.93
CA THR A 138 15.29 -10.47 18.14
C THR A 138 14.77 -10.15 16.74
N PHE A 139 13.65 -10.74 16.32
CA PHE A 139 13.06 -10.54 15.00
C PHE A 139 11.81 -9.66 15.10
N ASN A 140 11.89 -8.46 14.53
CA ASN A 140 10.72 -7.61 14.38
C ASN A 140 10.01 -7.94 13.06
N ILE A 141 8.82 -8.56 13.14
CA ILE A 141 8.04 -8.96 11.96
C ILE A 141 7.48 -7.78 11.16
N THR A 142 7.36 -6.60 11.78
CA THR A 142 6.89 -5.38 11.09
C THR A 142 8.02 -4.60 10.41
N ASP A 143 9.28 -4.96 10.68
CA ASP A 143 10.42 -4.27 10.07
C ASP A 143 10.49 -4.59 8.57
N GLY A 144 10.42 -3.53 7.75
CA GLY A 144 10.35 -3.64 6.29
C GLY A 144 9.04 -4.23 5.74
N LEU A 145 8.01 -4.41 6.57
CA LEU A 145 6.68 -4.82 6.10
C LEU A 145 6.00 -3.61 5.44
N VAL A 146 5.69 -3.69 4.15
CA VAL A 146 5.17 -2.53 3.38
C VAL A 146 3.65 -2.58 3.16
N GLY A 147 3.05 -3.76 3.24
CA GLY A 147 1.62 -3.93 3.02
C GLY A 147 1.14 -5.24 3.61
N PHE A 148 -0.13 -5.28 4.00
CA PHE A 148 -0.73 -6.44 4.66
C PHE A 148 -2.16 -6.62 4.20
N LEU A 149 -2.42 -7.72 3.49
CA LEU A 149 -3.76 -8.11 3.04
C LEU A 149 -4.33 -9.16 3.99
N SER A 150 -5.41 -8.83 4.69
CA SER A 150 -5.99 -9.68 5.74
C SER A 150 -7.53 -9.73 5.65
N GLY A 151 -8.27 -9.30 6.68
CA GLY A 151 -9.73 -9.43 6.73
C GLY A 151 -10.50 -8.34 5.99
N ASN A 152 -9.86 -7.21 5.67
CA ASN A 152 -10.56 -6.05 5.11
C ASN A 152 -10.85 -6.21 3.61
N PHE A 153 -12.00 -6.81 3.29
CA PHE A 153 -12.48 -7.01 1.92
C PHE A 153 -13.87 -6.40 1.72
N SER A 154 -14.02 -5.53 0.70
CA SER A 154 -15.31 -4.96 0.29
C SER A 154 -15.32 -4.62 -1.19
N ASP A 155 -16.46 -4.77 -1.86
CA ASP A 155 -16.69 -4.28 -3.23
C ASP A 155 -15.69 -4.78 -4.29
N GLY A 156 -15.20 -6.02 -4.14
CA GLY A 156 -14.19 -6.58 -5.06
C GLY A 156 -12.77 -6.04 -4.83
N ILE A 157 -12.55 -5.33 -3.73
CA ILE A 157 -11.26 -4.76 -3.32
C ILE A 157 -10.83 -5.45 -2.03
N TRP A 158 -9.63 -6.03 -2.07
CA TRP A 158 -8.96 -6.52 -0.87
C TRP A 158 -8.01 -5.42 -0.40
N LYS A 159 -8.37 -4.79 0.73
CA LYS A 159 -7.73 -3.55 1.19
C LYS A 159 -6.44 -3.85 1.91
N ASP A 160 -5.43 -3.04 1.64
CA ASP A 160 -4.20 -3.02 2.42
C ASP A 160 -4.49 -2.40 3.80
N GLU A 161 -4.20 -3.16 4.84
CA GLU A 161 -4.42 -2.76 6.23
C GLU A 161 -3.52 -1.57 6.62
N TYR A 162 -2.39 -1.37 5.95
CA TYR A 162 -1.55 -0.16 6.06
C TYR A 162 -2.01 1.00 5.19
N LEU A 163 -3.18 0.90 4.55
CA LEU A 163 -3.79 1.93 3.71
C LEU A 163 -2.97 2.33 2.47
N GLY A 164 -1.99 1.51 2.09
CA GLY A 164 -1.18 1.72 0.89
C GLY A 164 -1.95 1.32 -0.36
N VAL A 165 -1.47 0.31 -1.06
CA VAL A 165 -2.01 -0.08 -2.37
C VAL A 165 -3.01 -1.20 -2.15
N ASN A 166 -4.24 -1.09 -2.63
CA ASN A 166 -5.20 -2.18 -2.50
C ASN A 166 -5.00 -3.23 -3.60
N ALA A 167 -5.36 -4.48 -3.32
CA ALA A 167 -5.46 -5.52 -4.34
C ALA A 167 -6.86 -5.56 -4.96
N THR A 168 -6.91 -5.79 -6.27
CA THR A 168 -8.16 -5.89 -7.03
C THR A 168 -8.50 -7.35 -7.27
N ILE A 169 -9.73 -7.74 -6.97
CA ILE A 169 -10.22 -9.09 -7.26
C ILE A 169 -10.66 -9.18 -8.71
N ASN A 170 -10.17 -10.19 -9.40
CA ASN A 170 -10.53 -10.54 -10.75
C ASN A 170 -11.27 -11.89 -10.75
N LYS A 171 -12.25 -12.02 -11.65
CA LYS A 171 -13.02 -13.24 -11.85
C LYS A 171 -12.60 -13.88 -13.17
N GLY A 172 -12.56 -15.21 -13.19
CA GLY A 172 -12.29 -15.98 -14.40
C GLY A 172 -13.46 -15.93 -15.39
N THR A 173 -13.23 -16.51 -16.57
CA THR A 173 -14.19 -16.55 -17.68
C THR A 173 -15.48 -17.32 -17.38
N GLU A 174 -15.49 -18.16 -16.34
CA GLU A 174 -16.70 -18.80 -15.82
C GLU A 174 -17.33 -17.94 -14.71
N GLU A 175 -17.77 -16.73 -15.05
CA GLU A 175 -18.29 -15.74 -14.08
C GLU A 175 -19.42 -16.29 -13.19
N ALA A 176 -20.17 -17.29 -13.67
CA ALA A 176 -21.28 -17.92 -12.95
C ALA A 176 -20.85 -18.73 -11.71
N THR A 177 -19.61 -19.21 -11.64
CA THR A 177 -19.06 -19.98 -10.50
C THR A 177 -18.00 -19.22 -9.72
N ALA A 178 -17.55 -18.06 -10.25
CA ALA A 178 -16.54 -17.24 -9.63
C ALA A 178 -17.07 -16.52 -8.37
N ALA A 179 -16.50 -16.86 -7.22
CA ALA A 179 -16.89 -16.29 -5.93
C ALA A 179 -15.67 -15.91 -5.10
N VAL A 180 -15.79 -14.80 -4.37
CA VAL A 180 -14.85 -14.41 -3.31
C VAL A 180 -15.65 -14.08 -2.07
N THR A 181 -15.29 -14.71 -0.97
CA THR A 181 -15.90 -14.48 0.34
C THR A 181 -14.80 -14.20 1.35
N ALA A 182 -15.01 -13.21 2.20
CA ALA A 182 -14.18 -13.04 3.39
C ALA A 182 -14.22 -14.34 4.22
N ALA A 183 -13.06 -14.78 4.68
CA ALA A 183 -12.96 -15.94 5.55
C ALA A 183 -13.73 -15.65 6.85
N LYS A 184 -14.58 -16.60 7.26
CA LYS A 184 -15.34 -16.49 8.51
C LYS A 184 -14.58 -17.17 9.64
N GLY A 185 -13.62 -16.46 10.23
CA GLY A 185 -12.84 -16.90 11.39
C GLY A 185 -11.33 -16.77 11.18
N PRO A 186 -10.54 -16.82 12.26
CA PRO A 186 -9.09 -16.74 12.17
C PRO A 186 -8.50 -17.97 11.46
N PRO A 187 -7.46 -17.80 10.63
CA PRO A 187 -6.86 -16.53 10.22
C PRO A 187 -7.75 -15.76 9.24
N ASP A 188 -7.76 -14.44 9.38
CA ASP A 188 -8.46 -13.53 8.47
C ASP A 188 -7.89 -13.63 7.05
N GLY A 189 -8.76 -13.52 6.05
CA GLY A 189 -8.37 -13.61 4.64
C GLY A 189 -9.57 -13.71 3.71
N VAL A 190 -9.33 -14.22 2.51
CA VAL A 190 -10.37 -14.42 1.49
C VAL A 190 -10.29 -15.82 0.89
N THR A 191 -11.45 -16.39 0.58
CA THR A 191 -11.56 -17.65 -0.15
C THR A 191 -11.84 -17.37 -1.61
N PHE A 192 -11.05 -17.95 -2.50
CA PHE A 192 -11.20 -17.82 -3.95
C PHE A 192 -11.83 -19.07 -4.57
N ARG A 193 -12.84 -18.89 -5.43
CA ARG A 193 -13.33 -19.91 -6.36
C ARG A 193 -13.40 -19.29 -7.73
N GLY A 194 -12.65 -19.80 -8.70
CA GLY A 194 -12.60 -19.23 -10.06
C GLY A 194 -12.20 -17.75 -10.12
N ALA A 195 -11.50 -17.25 -9.10
CA ALA A 195 -11.12 -15.84 -8.93
C ALA A 195 -9.69 -15.73 -8.39
N TRP A 196 -9.08 -14.55 -8.52
CA TRP A 196 -7.75 -14.24 -7.98
C TRP A 196 -7.67 -12.77 -7.58
N ALA A 197 -6.64 -12.42 -6.81
CA ALA A 197 -6.31 -11.03 -6.48
C ALA A 197 -5.08 -10.58 -7.28
N GLU A 198 -5.12 -9.37 -7.83
CA GLU A 198 -3.95 -8.68 -8.37
C GLU A 198 -3.58 -7.50 -7.48
N TRP A 199 -2.35 -7.51 -6.97
CA TRP A 199 -1.80 -6.42 -6.19
C TRP A 199 -0.83 -5.61 -7.05
N PRO A 200 -1.20 -4.39 -7.51
CA PRO A 200 -0.46 -3.72 -8.57
C PRO A 200 0.90 -3.18 -8.10
N VAL A 201 1.92 -3.35 -8.93
CA VAL A 201 3.24 -2.72 -8.77
C VAL A 201 3.43 -1.64 -9.85
N GLY A 202 3.81 -2.04 -11.07
CA GLY A 202 4.00 -1.08 -12.19
C GLY A 202 2.71 -0.54 -12.80
N LYS A 203 1.55 -1.15 -12.50
CA LYS A 203 0.23 -0.70 -12.98
C LYS A 203 -0.33 0.50 -12.20
N GLN A 204 0.38 1.01 -11.19
CA GLN A 204 -0.05 2.16 -10.37
C GLN A 204 0.04 3.51 -11.12
N GLY A 205 0.60 3.53 -12.32
CA GLY A 205 0.73 4.74 -13.15
C GLY A 205 1.99 5.52 -12.82
N GLU A 206 1.83 6.83 -12.63
CA GLU A 206 2.94 7.76 -12.37
C GLU A 206 3.52 7.59 -10.96
N ASN A 207 2.66 7.48 -9.94
CA ASN A 207 3.07 7.27 -8.56
C ASN A 207 3.09 5.77 -8.25
N GLN A 208 4.26 5.14 -8.42
CA GLN A 208 4.46 3.70 -8.18
C GLN A 208 4.97 3.45 -6.76
N LEU A 209 4.06 3.38 -5.78
CA LEU A 209 4.41 3.23 -4.37
C LEU A 209 5.21 1.95 -4.11
N TYR A 210 4.95 0.89 -4.88
CA TYR A 210 5.62 -0.40 -4.71
C TYR A 210 6.81 -0.62 -5.66
N HIS A 211 7.39 0.45 -6.20
CA HIS A 211 8.53 0.37 -7.12
C HIS A 211 9.73 -0.39 -6.53
N PHE A 212 9.88 -0.41 -5.20
CA PHE A 212 10.91 -1.19 -4.50
C PHE A 212 10.89 -2.69 -4.85
N ALA A 213 9.74 -3.24 -5.23
CA ALA A 213 9.57 -4.66 -5.56
C ALA A 213 10.35 -5.08 -6.82
N ASN A 214 10.84 -4.13 -7.62
CA ASN A 214 11.75 -4.39 -8.74
C ASN A 214 13.18 -4.72 -8.26
N TYR A 215 13.53 -4.41 -7.01
CA TYR A 215 14.85 -4.62 -6.45
C TYR A 215 14.86 -5.84 -5.52
N ASN A 216 14.14 -5.76 -4.40
CA ASN A 216 14.05 -6.82 -3.41
C ASN A 216 12.62 -6.86 -2.85
N VAL A 217 12.03 -8.06 -2.81
CA VAL A 217 10.70 -8.27 -2.23
C VAL A 217 10.59 -9.67 -1.63
N THR A 218 9.91 -9.74 -0.50
CA THR A 218 9.49 -10.99 0.12
C THR A 218 7.96 -10.97 0.18
N LEU A 219 7.32 -11.98 -0.41
CA LEU A 219 5.87 -12.16 -0.35
C LEU A 219 5.55 -13.40 0.49
N VAL A 220 4.74 -13.22 1.53
CA VAL A 220 4.35 -14.29 2.47
C VAL A 220 2.84 -14.44 2.45
N ALA A 221 2.35 -15.68 2.44
CA ALA A 221 0.93 -15.98 2.54
C ALA A 221 0.70 -17.31 3.25
N THR A 222 -0.37 -17.39 4.05
CA THR A 222 -0.92 -18.65 4.54
C THR A 222 -2.00 -19.10 3.56
N VAL A 223 -1.88 -20.31 3.04
CA VAL A 223 -2.81 -20.85 2.03
C VAL A 223 -3.45 -22.14 2.51
N SER A 224 -4.77 -22.25 2.34
CA SER A 224 -5.52 -23.51 2.43
C SER A 224 -6.06 -23.85 1.05
N ILE A 225 -5.97 -25.12 0.66
CA ILE A 225 -6.37 -25.60 -0.66
C ILE A 225 -7.61 -26.45 -0.51
N ASP A 226 -8.73 -25.93 -1.01
CA ASP A 226 -10.02 -26.61 -0.98
C ASP A 226 -10.21 -27.48 -2.22
N GLY A 227 -9.88 -28.76 -2.08
CA GLY A 227 -10.10 -29.76 -3.13
C GLY A 227 -8.87 -30.05 -4.00
N VAL A 228 -8.99 -31.08 -4.82
CA VAL A 228 -7.89 -31.62 -5.62
C VAL A 228 -8.00 -31.05 -7.05
N PRO A 229 -6.99 -30.31 -7.55
CA PRO A 229 -7.08 -29.65 -8.84
C PRO A 229 -6.94 -30.65 -9.99
N GLU A 230 -7.62 -30.44 -11.12
CA GLU A 230 -7.47 -31.32 -12.30
C GLU A 230 -6.15 -31.09 -13.06
N GLY A 231 -5.58 -29.89 -12.94
CA GLY A 231 -4.32 -29.48 -13.56
C GLY A 231 -3.40 -28.73 -12.59
N SER A 232 -2.40 -28.03 -13.13
CA SER A 232 -1.54 -27.14 -12.34
C SER A 232 -2.22 -25.78 -12.18
N ILE A 233 -2.45 -25.34 -10.95
CA ILE A 233 -3.09 -24.05 -10.65
C ILE A 233 -2.06 -23.10 -10.00
N PRO A 234 -1.96 -21.83 -10.45
CA PRO A 234 -1.14 -20.81 -9.77
C PRO A 234 -1.68 -20.52 -8.37
N LEU A 235 -0.79 -20.41 -7.37
CA LEU A 235 -1.13 -20.00 -6.00
C LEU A 235 -0.83 -18.53 -5.76
N MET A 236 0.42 -18.14 -6.02
CA MET A 236 0.92 -16.79 -5.80
C MET A 236 2.18 -16.57 -6.62
N GLY A 237 2.51 -15.33 -6.94
CA GLY A 237 3.73 -15.01 -7.67
C GLY A 237 3.85 -13.54 -8.04
N VAL A 238 4.99 -13.21 -8.62
CA VAL A 238 5.32 -11.90 -9.17
C VAL A 238 5.38 -12.02 -10.69
N LYS A 239 4.61 -11.18 -11.37
CA LYS A 239 4.48 -11.16 -12.82
C LYS A 239 5.00 -9.84 -13.38
N MET A 240 5.73 -9.91 -14.49
CA MET A 240 6.26 -8.74 -15.18
C MET A 240 5.28 -8.19 -16.22
N ASN A 241 5.41 -6.90 -16.48
CA ASN A 241 4.78 -6.25 -17.62
C ASN A 241 5.60 -6.54 -18.90
N GLY A 242 4.97 -7.04 -19.96
CA GLY A 242 5.61 -7.28 -21.27
C GLY A 242 4.89 -8.31 -22.13
N ASP A 243 5.25 -8.37 -23.43
CA ASP A 243 4.56 -9.15 -24.48
C ASP A 243 4.43 -10.65 -24.19
N GLU A 244 5.35 -11.22 -23.41
CA GLU A 244 5.36 -12.64 -23.05
C GLU A 244 4.84 -12.95 -21.63
N ASN A 245 4.38 -11.94 -20.87
CA ASN A 245 3.75 -12.15 -19.54
C ASN A 245 4.57 -13.07 -18.60
N LYS A 246 5.90 -12.96 -18.58
CA LYS A 246 6.77 -13.87 -17.84
C LYS A 246 6.54 -13.74 -16.33
N VAL A 247 6.24 -14.88 -15.69
CA VAL A 247 6.23 -15.02 -14.24
C VAL A 247 7.69 -15.06 -13.78
N LEU A 248 8.12 -14.03 -13.05
CA LEU A 248 9.48 -13.94 -12.50
C LEU A 248 9.68 -15.03 -11.44
N LEU A 249 8.73 -15.09 -10.51
CA LEU A 249 8.69 -16.04 -9.43
C LEU A 249 7.24 -16.45 -9.22
N GLY A 250 6.97 -17.74 -9.14
CA GLY A 250 5.61 -18.24 -8.93
C GLY A 250 5.58 -19.56 -8.20
N LEU A 251 4.58 -19.71 -7.34
CA LEU A 251 4.20 -20.97 -6.71
C LEU A 251 2.92 -21.47 -7.37
N SER A 252 2.88 -22.77 -7.63
CA SER A 252 1.73 -23.46 -8.20
C SER A 252 1.54 -24.80 -7.51
N TYR A 253 0.36 -25.38 -7.61
CA TYR A 253 0.06 -26.71 -7.06
C TYR A 253 -0.69 -27.57 -8.07
N ASN A 254 -0.53 -28.88 -7.90
CA ASN A 254 -1.30 -29.89 -8.61
C ASN A 254 -1.66 -31.02 -7.63
N LYS A 255 -2.29 -32.09 -8.13
CA LYS A 255 -2.70 -33.26 -7.31
C LYS A 255 -1.60 -33.87 -6.45
N LYS A 256 -0.32 -33.70 -6.83
CA LYS A 256 0.82 -34.41 -6.22
C LYS A 256 1.67 -33.53 -5.30
N LYS A 257 1.85 -32.26 -5.66
CA LYS A 257 2.80 -31.38 -4.96
C LYS A 257 2.56 -29.89 -5.23
N ILE A 258 3.13 -29.06 -4.36
CA ILE A 258 3.42 -27.66 -4.62
C ILE A 258 4.74 -27.57 -5.39
N SER A 259 4.85 -26.66 -6.35
CA SER A 259 6.04 -26.46 -7.19
C SER A 259 6.30 -24.97 -7.38
N GLY A 260 7.54 -24.57 -7.14
CA GLY A 260 8.03 -23.23 -7.48
C GLY A 260 8.59 -23.19 -8.90
N ARG A 261 8.41 -22.05 -9.56
CA ARG A 261 9.09 -21.70 -10.81
C ARG A 261 9.76 -20.35 -10.64
N TYR A 262 10.97 -20.27 -11.17
CA TYR A 262 11.75 -19.06 -11.28
C TYR A 262 12.22 -18.95 -12.73
N CYS A 263 11.96 -17.81 -13.36
CA CYS A 263 12.58 -17.47 -14.63
C CYS A 263 13.73 -16.51 -14.34
N ALA A 264 14.96 -16.96 -14.62
CA ALA A 264 16.10 -16.05 -14.66
C ALA A 264 15.88 -15.04 -15.78
N MET A 265 16.11 -13.75 -15.49
CA MET A 265 16.28 -12.73 -16.52
C MET A 265 17.60 -12.94 -17.26
#